data_AF-A0A176E1K6-F1
#
_entry.id   AF-A0A176E1K6-F1
#
_cell.length_a   1.000
_cell.length_b   1.000
_cell.length_c   1.000
_cell.angle_alpha   90.00
_cell.angle_beta   90.00
_cell.angle_gamma   90.00
#
_symmetry.space_group_name_H-M   'P 1'
#
loop_
_entity.id
_entity.type
_entity.pdbx_description
1 polymer ?
#
loop_
_entity_poly.entity_id
_entity_poly.type
_entity_poly.pdbx_seq_one_letter_code
_entity_poly.pdbx_strand_id
1 'polypeptide(L)'
;MLDGSHHADSADSAFTFEGNWQDFARIALPNLLLTIVTLGIYRFWATARERRYLWSRTRFVDEHLEWAGTGMELFAGFVIVLVLFGVPYFGVSFVSQALIARGYEALGSALGVAALLSIFYLGGVARFRALRYRLSRTRWRGIRGGSDSKGFAFGLSYMWKTAVGWLPLGLLLPWSMTSLWNERWSKMSFGPFAFRSDGEAGGVFARFLLFYLAPFVLFVGGVIMAGMGMLAGYGIGGENGVALGGLVGLIGLVLFFYLGLGLIAVAFYAKFYREMVGATRWRDLRFSFEASTLDWVKLLLGDALLVVFTLGIGLVFLSYRHWKFFMTHLEASGEILLDELTQSRTRTAGHGEGLLDAFDMGAI
;
A
#
# COMPACT_ATOMS: atom_id res chain seq x y z
N MET A 1 -3.17 57.70 -4.20
CA MET A 1 -2.36 56.93 -3.25
C MET A 1 -2.81 55.49 -3.37
N LEU A 2 -1.91 54.62 -3.85
CA LEU A 2 -2.17 53.21 -4.10
C LEU A 2 -2.14 52.46 -2.78
N ASP A 3 -3.25 51.84 -2.40
CA ASP A 3 -3.33 50.98 -1.22
C ASP A 3 -3.01 49.55 -1.66
N GLY A 4 -1.77 49.14 -1.39
CA GLY A 4 -1.26 47.80 -1.67
C GLY A 4 -1.65 46.86 -0.55
N SER A 5 -2.83 46.27 -0.63
CA SER A 5 -3.15 45.07 0.15
C SER A 5 -2.39 43.90 -0.46
N HIS A 6 -1.19 43.65 0.06
CA HIS A 6 -0.54 42.35 -0.06
C HIS A 6 -1.48 41.30 0.52
N HIS A 7 -2.23 40.64 -0.35
CA HIS A 7 -2.78 39.33 -0.05
C HIS A 7 -1.59 38.45 0.34
N ALA A 8 -1.61 37.95 1.58
CA ALA A 8 -0.70 36.91 2.00
C ALA A 8 -0.88 35.74 1.03
N ASP A 9 0.13 35.53 0.19
CA ASP A 9 0.24 34.35 -0.67
C ASP A 9 0.00 33.13 0.22
N SER A 10 -1.13 32.46 0.01
CA SER A 10 -1.23 31.05 0.39
C SER A 10 -0.07 30.37 -0.32
N ALA A 11 0.94 29.93 0.43
CA ALA A 11 2.02 29.16 -0.15
C ALA A 11 1.38 28.00 -0.93
N ASP A 12 1.47 28.07 -2.26
CA ASP A 12 0.85 27.07 -3.13
C ASP A 12 1.41 25.71 -2.74
N SER A 13 0.51 24.77 -2.43
CA SER A 13 0.85 23.39 -2.09
C SER A 13 1.79 22.82 -3.15
N ALA A 14 2.87 22.17 -2.71
CA ALA A 14 3.86 21.65 -3.65
C ALA A 14 3.27 20.50 -4.50
N PHE A 15 2.22 19.83 -4.04
CA PHE A 15 1.53 18.80 -4.80
C PHE A 15 0.06 19.20 -5.00
N THR A 16 -0.35 19.34 -6.26
CA THR A 16 -1.76 19.59 -6.60
C THR A 16 -2.29 18.46 -7.46
N PHE A 17 -3.46 17.92 -7.13
CA PHE A 17 -4.16 16.94 -7.96
C PHE A 17 -5.42 17.54 -8.58
N GLU A 18 -5.40 17.75 -9.90
CA GLU A 18 -6.45 18.41 -10.68
C GLU A 18 -7.36 17.40 -11.40
N GLY A 19 -7.38 16.13 -10.98
CA GLY A 19 -8.16 15.08 -11.62
C GLY A 19 -9.65 15.12 -11.26
N ASN A 20 -10.52 14.92 -12.25
CA ASN A 20 -11.97 14.76 -12.08
C ASN A 20 -12.39 13.27 -12.17
N TRP A 21 -13.20 12.81 -11.22
CA TRP A 21 -13.70 11.44 -11.19
C TRP A 21 -14.50 11.06 -12.45
N GLN A 22 -15.19 12.01 -13.09
CA GLN A 22 -15.97 11.77 -14.31
C GLN A 22 -15.06 11.45 -15.52
N ASP A 23 -13.96 12.19 -15.65
CA ASP A 23 -12.98 11.93 -16.69
C ASP A 23 -12.25 10.61 -16.44
N PHE A 24 -11.97 10.30 -15.17
CA PHE A 24 -11.43 9.01 -14.79
C PHE A 24 -12.41 7.86 -15.09
N ALA A 25 -13.72 8.04 -14.85
CA ALA A 25 -14.75 7.04 -15.15
C ALA A 25 -14.78 6.66 -16.65
N ARG A 26 -14.59 7.63 -17.54
CA ARG A 26 -14.48 7.43 -18.99
C ARG A 26 -13.29 6.57 -19.40
N ILE A 27 -12.31 6.38 -18.51
CA ILE A 27 -11.15 5.49 -18.70
C ILE A 27 -11.37 4.16 -17.98
N ALA A 28 -11.80 4.21 -16.71
CA ALA A 28 -11.91 3.06 -15.83
C ALA A 28 -13.05 2.10 -16.22
N LEU A 29 -14.21 2.60 -16.66
CA LEU A 29 -15.34 1.74 -17.04
C LEU A 29 -15.06 0.95 -18.34
N PRO A 30 -14.52 1.55 -19.42
CA PRO A 30 -14.07 0.76 -20.57
C PRO A 30 -12.93 -0.20 -20.23
N ASN A 31 -12.00 0.20 -19.34
CA ASN A 31 -10.97 -0.70 -18.82
C ASN A 31 -11.57 -1.95 -18.15
N LEU A 32 -12.58 -1.76 -17.30
CA LEU A 32 -13.28 -2.85 -16.61
C LEU A 32 -13.91 -3.82 -17.62
N LEU A 33 -14.66 -3.30 -18.59
CA LEU A 33 -15.32 -4.10 -19.60
C LEU A 33 -14.30 -4.93 -20.40
N LEU A 34 -13.22 -4.30 -20.86
CA LEU A 34 -12.16 -4.99 -21.59
C LEU A 34 -11.45 -6.03 -20.71
N THR A 35 -11.26 -5.75 -19.42
CA THR A 35 -10.68 -6.70 -18.48
C THR A 35 -11.58 -7.92 -18.30
N ILE A 36 -12.90 -7.74 -18.21
CA ILE A 36 -13.86 -8.86 -18.15
C ILE A 36 -13.83 -9.66 -19.46
N VAL A 37 -13.95 -9.00 -20.61
CA VAL A 37 -14.00 -9.65 -21.94
C VAL A 37 -12.71 -10.43 -22.25
N THR A 38 -11.56 -9.96 -21.75
CA THR A 38 -10.26 -10.63 -21.93
C THR A 38 -9.88 -11.57 -20.78
N LEU A 39 -10.83 -11.91 -19.89
CA LEU A 39 -10.62 -12.79 -18.74
C LEU A 39 -9.45 -12.36 -17.85
N GLY A 40 -9.30 -11.05 -17.65
CA GLY A 40 -8.28 -10.44 -16.80
C GLY A 40 -7.00 -10.04 -17.51
N ILE A 41 -6.77 -10.45 -18.77
CA ILE A 41 -5.52 -10.12 -19.48
C ILE A 41 -5.37 -8.62 -19.69
N TYR A 42 -6.45 -7.90 -20.01
CA TYR A 42 -6.37 -6.46 -20.30
C TYR A 42 -5.96 -5.59 -19.10
N ARG A 43 -5.96 -6.13 -17.87
CA ARG A 43 -5.63 -5.39 -16.65
C ARG A 43 -4.28 -4.65 -16.72
N PHE A 44 -3.28 -5.22 -17.40
CA PHE A 44 -1.96 -4.60 -17.53
C PHE A 44 -2.01 -3.29 -18.34
N TRP A 45 -2.82 -3.25 -19.40
CA TRP A 45 -3.04 -2.03 -20.18
C TRP A 45 -3.97 -1.06 -19.46
N ALA A 46 -4.97 -1.57 -18.75
CA ALA A 46 -5.84 -0.76 -17.89
C ALA A 46 -5.02 0.02 -16.84
N THR A 47 -4.16 -0.67 -16.09
CA THR A 47 -3.26 -0.07 -15.10
C THR A 47 -2.37 1.02 -15.72
N ALA A 48 -1.79 0.76 -16.90
CA ALA A 48 -0.96 1.76 -17.58
C ALA A 48 -1.75 3.00 -18.04
N ARG A 49 -3.00 2.83 -18.51
CA ARG A 49 -3.89 3.94 -18.89
C ARG A 49 -4.31 4.76 -17.67
N GLU A 50 -4.66 4.11 -16.57
CA GLU A 50 -5.03 4.77 -15.32
C GLU A 50 -3.87 5.56 -14.74
N ARG A 51 -2.67 4.97 -14.66
CA ARG A 51 -1.46 5.68 -14.20
C ARG A 51 -1.13 6.89 -15.07
N ARG A 52 -1.30 6.79 -16.39
CA ARG A 52 -1.11 7.95 -17.29
C ARG A 52 -2.03 9.11 -16.95
N TYR A 53 -3.31 8.84 -16.70
CA TYR A 53 -4.25 9.86 -16.26
C TYR A 53 -3.91 10.44 -14.89
N LEU A 54 -3.61 9.57 -13.92
CA LEU A 54 -3.32 9.99 -12.54
C LEU A 54 -2.07 10.88 -12.48
N TRP A 55 -1.01 10.50 -13.18
CA TRP A 55 0.22 11.31 -13.27
C TRP A 55 -0.01 12.62 -14.01
N SER A 56 -0.67 12.59 -15.18
CA SER A 56 -0.91 13.81 -15.97
C SER A 56 -1.85 14.82 -15.29
N ARG A 57 -2.54 14.41 -14.22
CA ARG A 57 -3.39 15.26 -13.39
C ARG A 57 -2.75 15.59 -12.03
N THR A 58 -1.50 15.21 -11.83
CA THR A 58 -0.72 15.54 -10.64
C THR A 58 0.34 16.55 -11.03
N ARG A 59 0.27 17.75 -10.46
CA ARG A 59 1.29 18.79 -10.59
C ARG A 59 2.21 18.72 -9.37
N PHE A 60 3.51 18.72 -9.63
CA PHE A 60 4.53 18.92 -8.59
C PHE A 60 5.22 20.25 -8.85
N VAL A 61 5.06 21.17 -7.91
CA VAL A 61 5.44 22.59 -8.01
C VAL A 61 4.79 23.24 -9.23
N ASP A 62 5.50 23.29 -10.36
CA ASP A 62 5.11 24.04 -11.55
C ASP A 62 4.70 23.14 -12.74
N GLU A 63 5.13 21.87 -12.74
CA GLU A 63 4.99 20.99 -13.90
C GLU A 63 4.20 19.71 -13.56
N HIS A 64 3.46 19.20 -14.54
CA HIS A 64 2.74 17.94 -14.39
C HIS A 64 3.70 16.75 -14.41
N LEU A 65 3.34 15.71 -13.65
CA LEU A 65 4.04 14.44 -13.74
C LEU A 65 3.65 13.71 -15.03
N GLU A 66 4.59 13.00 -15.62
CA GLU A 66 4.34 12.15 -16.78
C GLU A 66 4.57 10.68 -16.42
N TRP A 67 3.74 9.82 -17.00
CA TRP A 67 3.91 8.37 -16.91
C TRP A 67 4.40 7.80 -18.25
N ALA A 68 5.61 7.24 -18.24
CA ALA A 68 6.24 6.63 -19.41
C ALA A 68 6.04 5.10 -19.50
N GLY A 69 5.42 4.48 -18.51
CA GLY A 69 5.27 3.02 -18.45
C GLY A 69 4.21 2.48 -19.41
N THR A 70 4.43 1.28 -19.94
CA THR A 70 3.50 0.63 -20.88
C THR A 70 2.88 -0.64 -20.31
N GLY A 71 1.67 -0.99 -20.76
CA GLY A 71 1.02 -2.24 -20.35
C GLY A 71 1.82 -3.49 -20.75
N MET A 72 2.56 -3.43 -21.86
CA MET A 72 3.42 -4.52 -22.31
C MET A 72 4.59 -4.78 -21.33
N GLU A 73 5.15 -3.74 -20.74
CA GLU A 73 6.20 -3.90 -19.71
C GLU A 73 5.67 -4.64 -18.48
N LEU A 74 4.46 -4.28 -18.02
CA LEU A 74 3.80 -4.93 -16.90
C LEU A 74 3.47 -6.39 -17.21
N PHE A 75 2.88 -6.65 -18.39
CA PHE A 75 2.57 -8.00 -18.86
C PHE A 75 3.82 -8.88 -19.00
N ALA A 76 4.88 -8.38 -19.63
CA ALA A 76 6.14 -9.11 -19.76
C ALA A 76 6.77 -9.40 -18.39
N GLY A 77 6.73 -8.43 -17.48
CA GLY A 77 7.12 -8.64 -16.09
C GLY A 77 6.33 -9.78 -15.44
N PHE A 78 5.02 -9.88 -15.71
CA PHE A 78 4.15 -10.89 -15.10
C PHE A 78 4.48 -12.28 -15.61
N VAL A 79 4.63 -12.41 -16.93
CA VAL A 79 5.03 -13.68 -17.57
C VAL A 79 6.38 -14.14 -17.05
N ILE A 80 7.37 -13.25 -16.95
CA ILE A 80 8.69 -13.58 -16.40
C ILE A 80 8.57 -14.14 -14.98
N VAL A 81 7.75 -13.51 -14.14
CA VAL A 81 7.54 -13.97 -12.76
C VAL A 81 6.82 -15.30 -12.71
N LEU A 82 5.75 -15.46 -13.48
CA LEU A 82 4.96 -16.68 -13.53
C LEU A 82 5.84 -17.86 -13.95
N VAL A 83 6.69 -17.68 -14.97
CA VAL A 83 7.56 -18.74 -15.50
C VAL A 83 8.75 -19.00 -14.58
N LEU A 84 9.46 -17.95 -14.10
CA LEU A 84 10.68 -18.13 -13.30
C LEU A 84 10.41 -18.47 -11.84
N PHE A 85 9.23 -18.16 -11.31
CA PHE A 85 8.89 -18.40 -9.91
C PHE A 85 7.62 -19.21 -9.73
N GLY A 86 6.54 -18.88 -10.43
CA GLY A 86 5.27 -19.60 -10.31
C GLY A 86 5.40 -21.08 -10.66
N VAL A 87 5.89 -21.40 -11.86
CA VAL A 87 6.06 -22.78 -12.32
C VAL A 87 7.01 -23.58 -11.41
N PRO A 88 8.23 -23.10 -11.07
CA PRO A 88 9.09 -23.77 -10.11
C PRO A 88 8.45 -23.95 -8.73
N TYR A 89 7.70 -22.96 -8.23
CA TYR A 89 7.01 -23.07 -6.94
C TYR A 89 5.98 -24.20 -6.93
N PHE A 90 5.15 -24.30 -7.97
CA PHE A 90 4.20 -25.41 -8.11
C PHE A 90 4.92 -26.75 -8.27
N GLY A 91 6.01 -26.80 -9.05
CA GLY A 91 6.83 -28.01 -9.21
C GLY A 91 7.45 -28.47 -7.89
N VAL A 92 8.09 -27.57 -7.14
CA VAL A 92 8.66 -27.88 -5.82
C VAL A 92 7.58 -28.30 -4.83
N SER A 93 6.42 -27.63 -4.83
CA SER A 93 5.28 -28.01 -3.97
C SER A 93 4.76 -29.41 -4.29
N PHE A 94 4.65 -29.76 -5.57
CA PHE A 94 4.25 -31.09 -6.01
C PHE A 94 5.27 -32.16 -5.61
N VAL A 95 6.56 -31.89 -5.82
CA VAL A 95 7.66 -32.79 -5.41
C VAL A 95 7.70 -32.96 -3.89
N SER A 96 7.51 -31.88 -3.14
CA SER A 96 7.42 -31.89 -1.68
C SER A 96 6.31 -32.83 -1.21
N GLN A 97 5.09 -32.70 -1.75
CA GLN A 97 3.96 -33.57 -1.39
C GLN A 97 4.19 -35.03 -1.82
N ALA A 98 4.79 -35.26 -2.99
CA ALA A 98 5.13 -36.59 -3.47
C ALA A 98 6.17 -37.29 -2.59
N LEU A 99 7.17 -36.57 -2.06
CA LEU A 99 8.16 -37.12 -1.13
C LEU A 99 7.51 -37.52 0.20
N ILE A 100 6.61 -36.68 0.74
CA ILE A 100 5.85 -36.99 1.96
C ILE A 100 5.03 -38.27 1.74
N ALA A 101 4.30 -38.36 0.63
CA ALA A 101 3.49 -39.54 0.31
C ALA A 101 4.30 -40.84 0.13
N ARG A 102 5.60 -40.73 -0.20
CA ARG A 102 6.53 -41.87 -0.34
C ARG A 102 7.29 -42.21 0.95
N GLY A 103 6.96 -41.58 2.07
CA GLY A 103 7.58 -41.81 3.38
C GLY A 103 8.84 -40.97 3.66
N TYR A 104 9.22 -40.05 2.77
CA TYR A 104 10.32 -39.10 2.99
C TYR A 104 9.83 -37.80 3.62
N GLU A 105 9.15 -37.89 4.77
CA GLU A 105 8.45 -36.77 5.40
C GLU A 105 9.36 -35.57 5.71
N ALA A 106 10.54 -35.82 6.29
CA ALA A 106 11.48 -34.77 6.66
C ALA A 106 11.97 -33.96 5.43
N LEU A 107 12.35 -34.65 4.35
CA LEU A 107 12.82 -34.01 3.11
C LEU A 107 11.69 -33.27 2.40
N GLY A 108 10.51 -33.88 2.31
CA GLY A 108 9.34 -33.25 1.72
C GLY A 108 8.93 -31.98 2.48
N SER A 109 8.90 -32.05 3.81
CA SER A 109 8.61 -30.90 4.68
C SER A 109 9.67 -29.80 4.54
N ALA A 110 10.96 -30.15 4.52
CA ALA A 110 12.05 -29.18 4.33
C ALA A 110 11.95 -28.44 2.99
N LEU A 111 11.60 -29.15 1.90
CA LEU A 111 11.34 -28.51 0.60
C LEU A 111 10.10 -27.60 0.64
N GLY A 112 9.03 -28.01 1.33
CA GLY A 112 7.85 -27.18 1.52
C GLY A 112 8.15 -25.87 2.27
N VAL A 113 8.94 -25.95 3.34
CA VAL A 113 9.43 -24.78 4.09
C VAL A 113 10.31 -23.90 3.21
N ALA A 114 11.22 -24.48 2.42
CA ALA A 114 12.06 -23.72 1.49
C ALA A 114 11.22 -22.98 0.43
N ALA A 115 10.17 -23.62 -0.09
CA ALA A 115 9.23 -22.99 -1.02
C ALA A 115 8.50 -21.80 -0.37
N LEU A 116 8.03 -21.95 0.89
CA LEU A 116 7.39 -20.87 1.64
C LEU A 116 8.34 -19.69 1.89
N LEU A 117 9.58 -19.96 2.32
CA LEU A 117 10.61 -18.93 2.54
C LEU A 117 10.94 -18.19 1.24
N SER A 118 10.93 -18.89 0.09
CA SER A 118 11.15 -18.27 -1.20
C SER A 118 10.05 -17.24 -1.55
N ILE A 119 8.78 -17.52 -1.25
CA ILE A 119 7.68 -16.56 -1.42
C ILE A 119 7.94 -15.31 -0.60
N PHE A 120 8.34 -15.48 0.65
CA PHE A 120 8.56 -14.37 1.56
C PHE A 120 9.72 -13.47 1.11
N TYR A 121 10.85 -14.07 0.70
CA TYR A 121 11.97 -13.39 0.08
C TYR A 121 11.56 -12.63 -1.19
N LEU A 122 10.83 -13.29 -2.09
CA LEU A 122 10.36 -12.69 -3.35
C LEU A 122 9.37 -11.55 -3.11
N GLY A 123 8.53 -11.63 -2.09
CA GLY A 123 7.65 -10.52 -1.69
C GLY A 123 8.42 -9.26 -1.31
N GLY A 124 9.60 -9.39 -0.71
CA GLY A 124 10.52 -8.27 -0.46
C GLY A 124 11.12 -7.72 -1.76
N VAL A 125 11.68 -8.60 -2.60
CA VAL A 125 12.25 -8.21 -3.91
C VAL A 125 11.21 -7.50 -4.78
N ALA A 126 9.98 -8.00 -4.78
CA ALA A 126 8.86 -7.45 -5.52
C ALA A 126 8.55 -6.02 -5.08
N ARG A 127 8.36 -5.77 -3.78
CA ARG A 127 8.11 -4.43 -3.22
C ARG A 127 9.20 -3.42 -3.56
N PHE A 128 10.47 -3.86 -3.58
CA PHE A 128 11.58 -3.00 -3.98
C PHE A 128 11.55 -2.69 -5.47
N ARG A 129 11.44 -3.73 -6.30
CA ARG A 129 11.41 -3.59 -7.76
C ARG A 129 10.21 -2.78 -8.21
N ALA A 130 9.12 -2.80 -7.45
CA ALA A 130 7.97 -1.97 -7.73
C ALA A 130 8.18 -0.49 -7.49
N LEU A 131 8.70 -0.11 -6.32
CA LEU A 131 9.03 1.29 -6.14
C LEU A 131 10.03 1.77 -7.21
N ARG A 132 11.02 0.94 -7.54
CA ARG A 132 12.01 1.24 -8.59
C ARG A 132 11.38 1.43 -9.98
N TYR A 133 10.46 0.57 -10.41
CA TYR A 133 9.86 0.69 -11.74
C TYR A 133 8.92 1.90 -11.80
N ARG A 134 8.04 2.11 -10.81
CA ARG A 134 7.21 3.32 -10.71
C ARG A 134 8.03 4.60 -10.81
N LEU A 135 9.13 4.70 -10.07
CA LEU A 135 10.03 5.86 -10.15
C LEU A 135 10.71 5.99 -11.52
N SER A 136 11.12 4.88 -12.14
CA SER A 136 11.75 4.89 -13.48
C SER A 136 10.80 5.30 -14.62
N ARG A 137 9.49 5.21 -14.38
CA ARG A 137 8.43 5.60 -15.31
C ARG A 137 7.72 6.89 -14.94
N THR A 138 8.02 7.45 -13.77
CA THR A 138 7.61 8.80 -13.38
C THR A 138 8.62 9.80 -13.93
N ARG A 139 8.15 10.81 -14.67
CA ARG A 139 8.96 11.94 -15.11
C ARG A 139 8.39 13.24 -14.58
N TRP A 140 9.27 14.18 -14.28
CA TRP A 140 8.95 15.56 -13.94
C TRP A 140 9.95 16.45 -14.69
N ARG A 141 9.47 17.38 -15.51
CA ARG A 141 10.31 18.18 -16.44
C ARG A 141 11.24 17.31 -17.30
N GLY A 142 10.75 16.15 -17.75
CA GLY A 142 11.53 15.15 -18.50
C GLY A 142 12.57 14.36 -17.69
N ILE A 143 12.79 14.69 -16.42
CA ILE A 143 13.71 14.01 -15.50
C ILE A 143 12.99 12.85 -14.83
N ARG A 144 13.60 11.67 -14.80
CA ARG A 144 12.99 10.48 -14.19
C ARG A 144 13.62 10.08 -12.86
N GLY A 145 12.89 9.25 -12.12
CA GLY A 145 13.43 8.50 -11.00
C GLY A 145 14.16 7.21 -11.37
N GLY A 146 14.68 6.52 -10.36
CA GLY A 146 15.29 5.21 -10.52
C GLY A 146 16.02 4.70 -9.27
N SER A 147 16.85 3.69 -9.49
CA SER A 147 17.76 3.10 -8.51
C SER A 147 18.81 2.27 -9.24
N ASP A 148 20.05 2.28 -8.75
CA ASP A 148 21.11 1.39 -9.23
C ASP A 148 21.03 -0.01 -8.59
N SER A 149 20.29 -0.15 -7.49
CA SER A 149 20.12 -1.43 -6.82
C SER A 149 19.16 -2.34 -7.56
N LYS A 150 19.52 -3.62 -7.70
CA LYS A 150 18.64 -4.65 -8.28
C LYS A 150 17.52 -5.11 -7.35
N GLY A 151 17.62 -4.85 -6.04
CA GLY A 151 16.60 -5.20 -5.05
C GLY A 151 16.70 -6.60 -4.44
N PHE A 152 17.56 -7.50 -4.93
CA PHE A 152 17.72 -8.84 -4.36
C PHE A 152 18.16 -8.83 -2.89
N ALA A 153 19.15 -8.00 -2.55
CA ALA A 153 19.58 -7.81 -1.17
C ALA A 153 18.45 -7.32 -0.26
N PHE A 154 17.54 -6.48 -0.79
CA PHE A 154 16.37 -6.02 -0.04
C PHE A 154 15.39 -7.15 0.26
N GLY A 155 15.29 -8.18 -0.61
CA GLY A 155 14.50 -9.38 -0.33
C GLY A 155 14.98 -10.11 0.93
N LEU A 156 16.29 -10.22 1.12
CA LEU A 156 16.86 -10.80 2.33
C LEU A 156 16.58 -9.91 3.54
N SER A 157 16.78 -8.59 3.41
CA SER A 157 16.44 -7.62 4.45
C SER A 157 14.97 -7.72 4.87
N TYR A 158 14.05 -7.77 3.91
CA TYR A 158 12.63 -7.97 4.15
C TYR A 158 12.37 -9.25 4.93
N MET A 159 13.01 -10.36 4.55
CA MET A 159 12.80 -11.64 5.20
C MET A 159 13.22 -11.62 6.69
N TRP A 160 14.47 -11.28 6.97
CA TRP A 160 14.96 -11.36 8.35
C TRP A 160 14.37 -10.25 9.23
N LYS A 161 14.21 -9.02 8.72
CA LYS A 161 13.62 -7.92 9.51
C LYS A 161 12.16 -8.20 9.83
N THR A 162 11.39 -8.80 8.92
CA THR A 162 10.00 -9.14 9.22
C THR A 162 9.92 -10.32 10.19
N ALA A 163 10.79 -11.32 10.06
CA ALA A 163 10.89 -12.42 11.03
C ALA A 163 11.20 -11.90 12.45
N VAL A 164 12.19 -11.02 12.59
CA VAL A 164 12.52 -10.35 13.87
C VAL A 164 11.36 -9.47 14.33
N GLY A 165 10.66 -8.80 13.41
CA GLY A 165 9.48 -8.00 13.71
C GLY A 165 8.41 -8.76 14.47
N TRP A 166 8.22 -10.04 14.16
CA TRP A 166 7.27 -10.93 14.84
C TRP A 166 7.72 -11.41 16.22
N LEU A 167 8.94 -11.13 16.67
CA LEU A 167 9.46 -11.56 17.97
C LEU A 167 9.49 -10.40 18.99
N PRO A 168 9.13 -10.63 20.27
CA PRO A 168 8.42 -11.79 20.83
C PRO A 168 6.90 -11.50 20.86
N LEU A 169 6.16 -11.78 19.77
CA LEU A 169 4.72 -11.45 19.56
C LEU A 169 4.45 -10.16 18.78
N GLY A 170 5.27 -9.82 17.80
CA GLY A 170 5.03 -8.66 16.92
C GLY A 170 5.53 -7.33 17.46
N LEU A 171 6.18 -7.30 18.64
CA LEU A 171 6.56 -6.05 19.31
C LEU A 171 7.54 -5.22 18.47
N LEU A 172 8.39 -5.87 17.68
CA LEU A 172 9.37 -5.24 16.82
C LEU A 172 8.82 -4.92 15.41
N LEU A 173 7.52 -5.09 15.14
CA LEU A 173 6.91 -4.74 13.86
C LEU A 173 7.13 -3.27 13.47
N PRO A 174 7.00 -2.27 14.38
CA PRO A 174 7.29 -0.89 14.02
C PRO A 174 8.73 -0.69 13.56
N TRP A 175 9.71 -1.28 14.26
CA TRP A 175 11.11 -1.27 13.87
C TRP A 175 11.35 -1.95 12.52
N SER A 176 10.69 -3.08 12.29
CA SER A 176 10.76 -3.80 11.02
C SER A 176 10.27 -2.93 9.87
N MET A 177 9.09 -2.31 10.04
CA MET A 177 8.47 -1.46 9.02
C MET A 177 9.30 -0.18 8.75
N THR A 178 9.78 0.51 9.80
CA THR A 178 10.59 1.73 9.62
C THR A 178 11.95 1.42 9.00
N SER A 179 12.63 0.37 9.46
CA SER A 179 13.94 -0.03 8.92
C SER A 179 13.86 -0.53 7.47
N LEU A 180 12.75 -1.14 7.06
CA LEU A 180 12.49 -1.52 5.67
C LEU A 180 12.11 -0.32 4.80
N TRP A 181 11.36 0.64 5.35
CA TRP A 181 11.09 1.91 4.67
C TRP A 181 12.40 2.66 4.37
N ASN A 182 13.24 2.87 5.39
CA ASN A 182 14.50 3.59 5.27
C ASN A 182 15.42 2.94 4.23
N GLU A 183 15.62 1.63 4.32
CA GLU A 183 16.48 0.90 3.37
C GLU A 183 15.94 0.92 1.93
N ARG A 184 14.62 0.86 1.76
CA ARG A 184 14.00 0.88 0.44
C ARG A 184 14.17 2.25 -0.22
N TRP A 185 13.82 3.32 0.50
CA TRP A 185 13.87 4.68 -0.03
C TRP A 185 15.30 5.20 -0.18
N SER A 186 16.23 4.86 0.73
CA SER A 186 17.63 5.31 0.62
C SER A 186 18.36 4.79 -0.62
N LYS A 187 17.84 3.71 -1.23
CA LYS A 187 18.36 3.13 -2.47
C LYS A 187 17.69 3.73 -3.72
N MET A 188 16.69 4.60 -3.57
CA MET A 188 16.00 5.25 -4.69
C MET A 188 16.63 6.62 -4.99
N SER A 189 16.43 7.11 -6.21
CA SER A 189 16.84 8.44 -6.62
C SER A 189 15.82 9.07 -7.56
N PHE A 190 15.84 10.41 -7.62
CA PHE A 190 15.16 11.19 -8.63
C PHE A 190 16.13 12.17 -9.26
N GLY A 191 16.26 12.11 -10.59
CA GLY A 191 17.36 12.76 -11.29
C GLY A 191 18.72 12.22 -10.80
N PRO A 192 19.67 13.09 -10.43
CA PRO A 192 20.99 12.68 -9.95
C PRO A 192 21.02 12.43 -8.43
N PHE A 193 20.01 12.87 -7.68
CA PHE A 193 20.02 12.86 -6.22
C PHE A 193 19.28 11.66 -5.64
N ALA A 194 19.91 10.99 -4.69
CA ALA A 194 19.30 9.91 -3.93
C ALA A 194 18.35 10.45 -2.87
N PHE A 195 17.27 9.73 -2.61
CA PHE A 195 16.45 9.97 -1.42
C PHE A 195 17.25 9.55 -0.18
N ARG A 196 17.01 10.22 0.93
CA ARG A 196 17.48 9.80 2.26
C ARG A 196 16.27 9.65 3.16
N SER A 197 16.25 8.64 4.00
CA SER A 197 15.15 8.39 4.92
C SER A 197 15.71 7.88 6.22
N ASP A 198 15.53 8.69 7.26
CA ASP A 198 16.14 8.52 8.58
C ASP A 198 15.04 8.37 9.65
N GLY A 199 13.98 7.61 9.32
CA GLY A 199 12.81 7.45 10.19
C GLY A 199 13.07 6.55 11.38
N GLU A 200 12.62 6.98 12.57
CA GLU A 200 12.82 6.25 13.82
C GLU A 200 11.56 5.47 14.22
N ALA A 201 11.74 4.25 14.72
CA ALA A 201 10.64 3.42 15.20
C ALA A 201 9.92 4.02 16.43
N GLY A 202 10.63 4.80 17.25
CA GLY A 202 10.09 5.40 18.46
C GLY A 202 8.87 6.28 18.20
N GLY A 203 8.86 7.04 17.09
CA GLY A 203 7.77 7.94 16.73
C GLY A 203 6.43 7.25 16.45
N VAL A 204 6.45 5.97 16.06
CA VAL A 204 5.25 5.16 15.75
C VAL A 204 4.93 4.14 16.85
N PHE A 205 5.89 3.83 17.72
CA PHE A 205 5.81 2.72 18.68
C PHE A 205 4.65 2.87 19.68
N ALA A 206 4.46 4.08 20.22
CA ALA A 206 3.39 4.32 21.20
C ALA A 206 1.99 4.01 20.65
N ARG A 207 1.73 4.31 19.37
CA ARG A 207 0.45 3.96 18.73
C ARG A 207 0.34 2.48 18.42
N PHE A 208 1.47 1.83 18.15
CA PHE A 208 1.49 0.39 17.94
C PHE A 208 1.12 -0.38 19.23
N LEU A 209 1.52 0.11 20.41
CA LEU A 209 1.14 -0.51 21.69
C LEU A 209 -0.37 -0.61 21.91
N LEU A 210 -1.18 0.20 21.21
CA LEU A 210 -2.64 0.10 21.25
C LEU A 210 -3.14 -1.25 20.70
N PHE A 211 -2.39 -1.93 19.83
CA PHE A 211 -2.73 -3.28 19.39
C PHE A 211 -2.68 -4.33 20.51
N TYR A 212 -1.93 -4.06 21.58
CA TYR A 212 -1.89 -4.96 22.76
C TYR A 212 -2.92 -4.55 23.80
N LEU A 213 -3.10 -3.25 24.04
CA LEU A 213 -4.02 -2.76 25.06
C LEU A 213 -5.49 -2.89 24.63
N ALA A 214 -5.81 -2.50 23.40
CA ALA A 214 -7.18 -2.37 22.98
C ALA A 214 -7.96 -3.68 22.83
N PRO A 215 -7.38 -4.84 22.45
CA PRO A 215 -8.12 -6.09 22.47
C PRO A 215 -8.73 -6.41 23.82
N PHE A 216 -8.08 -6.07 24.94
CA PHE A 216 -8.67 -6.26 26.28
C PHE A 216 -9.88 -5.34 26.50
N VAL A 217 -9.76 -4.06 26.14
CA VAL A 217 -10.86 -3.08 26.24
C VAL A 217 -12.04 -3.47 25.33
N LEU A 218 -11.73 -3.85 24.09
CA LEU A 218 -12.72 -4.27 23.09
C LEU A 218 -13.39 -5.59 23.48
N PHE A 219 -12.65 -6.52 24.08
CA PHE A 219 -13.19 -7.78 24.58
C PHE A 219 -14.18 -7.54 25.72
N VAL A 220 -13.81 -6.73 26.72
CA VAL A 220 -14.71 -6.39 27.84
C VAL A 220 -15.96 -5.68 27.32
N GLY A 221 -15.81 -4.66 26.47
CA GLY A 221 -16.95 -3.97 25.85
C GLY A 221 -17.81 -4.91 25.00
N GLY A 222 -17.19 -5.83 24.26
CA GLY A 222 -17.86 -6.84 23.46
C GLY A 222 -18.67 -7.83 24.31
N VAL A 223 -18.13 -8.30 25.43
CA VAL A 223 -18.84 -9.18 26.38
C VAL A 223 -20.03 -8.47 27.00
N ILE A 224 -19.88 -7.19 27.40
CA ILE A 224 -20.98 -6.38 27.90
C ILE A 224 -22.09 -6.25 26.83
N MET A 225 -21.71 -5.93 25.59
CA MET A 225 -22.65 -5.84 24.46
C MET A 225 -23.37 -7.16 24.20
N ALA A 226 -22.67 -8.29 24.24
CA ALA A 226 -23.26 -9.61 24.06
C ALA A 226 -24.24 -9.97 25.21
N GLY A 227 -23.86 -9.67 26.45
CA GLY A 227 -24.72 -9.83 27.63
C GLY A 227 -25.99 -8.99 27.54
N MET A 228 -25.86 -7.72 27.14
CA MET A 228 -27.00 -6.84 26.89
C MET A 228 -27.89 -7.36 25.76
N GLY A 229 -27.31 -7.92 24.69
CA GLY A 229 -28.06 -8.54 23.59
C GLY A 229 -28.92 -9.72 24.06
N MET A 230 -28.38 -10.58 24.93
CA MET A 230 -29.14 -11.68 25.54
C MET A 230 -30.28 -11.18 26.43
N LEU A 231 -30.02 -10.17 27.28
CA LEU A 231 -31.03 -9.55 28.15
C LEU A 231 -32.15 -8.89 27.34
N ALA A 232 -31.80 -8.15 26.29
CA ALA A 232 -32.77 -7.54 25.38
C ALA A 232 -33.59 -8.61 24.64
N GLY A 233 -32.94 -9.70 24.20
CA GLY A 233 -33.61 -10.84 23.58
C GLY A 233 -34.63 -11.50 24.51
N TYR A 234 -34.28 -11.70 25.78
CA TYR A 234 -35.21 -12.19 26.80
C TYR A 234 -36.43 -11.28 26.96
N GLY A 235 -36.22 -9.96 26.99
CA GLY A 235 -37.30 -8.98 27.11
C GLY A 235 -38.30 -8.98 25.96
N ILE A 236 -37.87 -9.36 24.75
CA ILE A 236 -38.73 -9.38 23.55
C ILE A 236 -39.43 -10.74 23.37
N GLY A 237 -38.74 -11.85 23.65
CA GLY A 237 -39.20 -13.19 23.28
C GLY A 237 -39.14 -14.24 24.39
N GLY A 238 -38.93 -13.85 25.64
CA GLY A 238 -38.74 -14.78 26.77
C GLY A 238 -37.55 -15.70 26.55
N GLU A 239 -37.65 -16.96 27.01
CA GLU A 239 -36.58 -17.95 26.87
C GLU A 239 -36.18 -18.22 25.41
N ASN A 240 -37.15 -18.22 24.49
CA ASN A 240 -36.89 -18.38 23.05
C ASN A 240 -36.17 -17.16 22.44
N GLY A 241 -36.36 -15.97 23.02
CA GLY A 241 -35.69 -14.73 22.61
C GLY A 241 -34.24 -14.63 23.05
N VAL A 242 -33.82 -15.38 24.08
CA VAL A 242 -32.42 -15.41 24.56
C VAL A 242 -31.48 -15.95 23.48
N ALA A 243 -31.88 -17.01 22.78
CA ALA A 243 -31.06 -17.60 21.73
C ALA A 243 -30.82 -16.62 20.57
N LEU A 244 -31.87 -15.92 20.14
CA LEU A 244 -31.78 -14.91 19.08
C LEU A 244 -30.96 -13.69 19.54
N GLY A 245 -31.21 -13.21 20.77
CA GLY A 245 -30.45 -12.11 21.37
C GLY A 245 -28.97 -12.43 21.59
N GLY A 246 -28.66 -13.67 21.96
CA GLY A 246 -27.30 -14.18 22.07
C GLY A 246 -26.58 -14.25 20.73
N LEU A 247 -27.25 -14.71 19.67
CA LEU A 247 -26.69 -14.71 18.31
C LEU A 247 -26.40 -13.28 17.82
N VAL A 248 -27.36 -12.36 17.96
CA VAL A 248 -27.17 -10.95 17.57
C VAL A 248 -26.08 -10.29 18.41
N GLY A 249 -26.04 -10.58 19.71
CA GLY A 249 -24.99 -10.11 20.62
C GLY A 249 -23.60 -10.61 20.24
N LEU A 250 -23.48 -11.89 19.84
CA LEU A 250 -22.22 -12.47 19.36
C LEU A 250 -21.76 -11.83 18.05
N ILE A 251 -22.68 -11.67 17.08
CA ILE A 251 -22.37 -10.97 15.82
C ILE A 251 -21.92 -9.54 16.12
N GLY A 252 -22.64 -8.83 16.99
CA GLY A 252 -22.30 -7.49 17.44
C GLY A 252 -20.92 -7.42 18.11
N LEU A 253 -20.59 -8.39 18.98
CA LEU A 253 -19.28 -8.51 19.62
C LEU A 253 -18.18 -8.69 18.58
N VAL A 254 -18.33 -9.63 17.65
CA VAL A 254 -17.35 -9.91 16.60
C VAL A 254 -17.15 -8.67 15.74
N LEU A 255 -18.22 -8.02 15.28
CA LEU A 255 -18.14 -6.79 14.49
C LEU A 255 -17.48 -5.66 15.28
N PHE A 256 -17.88 -5.43 16.53
CA PHE A 256 -17.29 -4.41 17.40
C PHE A 256 -15.79 -4.63 17.59
N PHE A 257 -15.37 -5.87 17.82
CA PHE A 257 -13.97 -6.23 17.99
C PHE A 257 -13.15 -5.98 16.71
N TYR A 258 -13.61 -6.47 15.57
CA TYR A 258 -12.90 -6.29 14.29
C TYR A 258 -12.90 -4.84 13.81
N LEU A 259 -14.01 -4.10 13.97
CA LEU A 259 -14.07 -2.68 13.63
C LEU A 259 -13.16 -1.86 14.56
N GLY A 260 -13.16 -2.15 15.86
CA GLY A 260 -12.26 -1.50 16.83
C GLY A 260 -10.80 -1.75 16.50
N LEU A 261 -10.42 -2.99 16.20
CA LEU A 261 -9.07 -3.35 15.77
C LEU A 261 -8.70 -2.67 14.45
N GLY A 262 -9.64 -2.59 13.50
CA GLY A 262 -9.48 -1.88 12.24
C GLY A 262 -9.20 -0.39 12.45
N LEU A 263 -9.92 0.29 13.35
CA LEU A 263 -9.68 1.70 13.68
C LEU A 263 -8.28 1.93 14.27
N ILE A 264 -7.79 1.00 15.10
CA ILE A 264 -6.42 1.05 15.65
C ILE A 264 -5.40 0.87 14.55
N ALA A 265 -5.64 -0.07 13.63
CA ALA A 265 -4.77 -0.25 12.47
C ALA A 265 -4.72 1.01 11.62
N VAL A 266 -5.85 1.64 11.34
CA VAL A 266 -5.90 2.92 10.62
C VAL A 266 -5.16 4.02 11.38
N ALA A 267 -5.31 4.11 12.70
CA ALA A 267 -4.61 5.09 13.53
C ALA A 267 -3.08 4.90 13.52
N PHE A 268 -2.63 3.65 13.54
CA PHE A 268 -1.23 3.27 13.40
C PHE A 268 -0.69 3.61 12.01
N TYR A 269 -1.36 3.16 10.93
CA TYR A 269 -0.94 3.45 9.56
C TYR A 269 -0.91 4.95 9.27
N ALA A 270 -1.90 5.71 9.74
CA ALA A 270 -1.89 7.15 9.61
C ALA A 270 -0.63 7.75 10.24
N LYS A 271 -0.26 7.36 11.48
CA LYS A 271 1.01 7.82 12.10
C LYS A 271 2.23 7.37 11.32
N PHE A 272 2.24 6.11 10.90
CA PHE A 272 3.34 5.51 10.19
C PHE A 272 3.67 6.29 8.93
N TYR A 273 2.66 6.61 8.10
CA TYR A 273 2.87 7.42 6.90
C TYR A 273 3.32 8.84 7.24
N ARG A 274 2.74 9.51 8.24
CA ARG A 274 3.18 10.86 8.66
C ARG A 274 4.65 10.89 9.07
N GLU A 275 5.08 9.94 9.90
CA GLU A 275 6.47 9.85 10.35
C GLU A 275 7.43 9.46 9.23
N MET A 276 7.09 8.44 8.44
CA MET A 276 8.02 7.90 7.44
C MET A 276 8.16 8.78 6.20
N VAL A 277 7.07 9.43 5.77
CA VAL A 277 7.15 10.46 4.72
C VAL A 277 7.88 11.68 5.26
N GLY A 278 7.57 12.13 6.48
CA GLY A 278 8.24 13.23 7.19
C GLY A 278 9.75 13.05 7.35
N ALA A 279 10.19 11.80 7.55
CA ALA A 279 11.60 11.44 7.68
C ALA A 279 12.30 11.25 6.32
N THR A 280 11.58 11.35 5.21
CA THR A 280 12.13 11.20 3.86
C THR A 280 12.46 12.57 3.27
N ARG A 281 13.68 12.71 2.75
CA ARG A 281 14.20 13.91 2.12
C ARG A 281 14.79 13.60 0.76
N TRP A 282 14.69 14.57 -0.13
CA TRP A 282 15.36 14.58 -1.42
C TRP A 282 16.21 15.83 -1.49
N ARG A 283 17.51 15.67 -1.21
CA ARG A 283 18.44 16.79 -0.98
C ARG A 283 17.92 17.73 0.13
N ASP A 284 17.62 18.98 -0.21
CA ASP A 284 17.14 20.02 0.71
C ASP A 284 15.61 20.04 0.82
N LEU A 285 14.93 19.26 -0.03
CA LEU A 285 13.48 19.12 -0.02
C LEU A 285 13.05 18.06 0.99
N ARG A 286 12.16 18.46 1.90
CA ARG A 286 11.56 17.60 2.93
C ARG A 286 10.12 17.31 2.54
N PHE A 287 9.75 16.04 2.58
CA PHE A 287 8.35 15.66 2.40
C PHE A 287 7.63 15.67 3.73
N SER A 288 6.33 15.92 3.70
CA SER A 288 5.46 15.69 4.85
C SER A 288 4.14 15.07 4.38
N PHE A 289 3.47 14.36 5.28
CA PHE A 289 2.17 13.79 5.02
C PHE A 289 1.22 14.22 6.12
N GLU A 290 0.12 14.85 5.76
CA GLU A 290 -0.73 15.57 6.73
C GLU A 290 -2.04 14.84 7.06
N ALA A 291 -2.33 13.73 6.38
CA ALA A 291 -3.59 13.02 6.56
C ALA A 291 -3.80 12.54 8.01
N SER A 292 -4.91 12.97 8.62
CA SER A 292 -5.29 12.55 9.97
C SER A 292 -5.86 11.13 9.97
N THR A 293 -5.96 10.52 11.16
CA THR A 293 -6.63 9.21 11.30
C THR A 293 -8.08 9.27 10.80
N LEU A 294 -8.77 10.39 11.01
CA LEU A 294 -10.14 10.58 10.56
C LEU A 294 -10.23 10.63 9.03
N ASP A 295 -9.24 11.21 8.35
CA ASP A 295 -9.23 11.28 6.89
C ASP A 295 -9.04 9.90 6.25
N TRP A 296 -8.18 9.06 6.83
CA TRP A 296 -8.07 7.65 6.45
C TRP A 296 -9.37 6.88 6.70
N VAL A 297 -10.03 7.09 7.84
CA VAL A 297 -11.34 6.46 8.13
C VAL A 297 -12.40 6.91 7.13
N LYS A 298 -12.48 8.21 6.80
CA LYS A 298 -13.39 8.73 5.77
C LYS A 298 -13.12 8.12 4.40
N LEU A 299 -11.84 7.97 4.02
CA LEU A 299 -11.47 7.31 2.77
C LEU A 299 -12.00 5.88 2.74
N LEU A 300 -11.65 5.06 3.75
CA LEU A 300 -11.99 3.64 3.81
C LEU A 300 -13.50 3.39 3.94
N LEU A 301 -14.21 4.18 4.75
CA LEU A 301 -15.67 4.10 4.82
C LEU A 301 -16.30 4.48 3.47
N GLY A 302 -15.81 5.54 2.83
CA GLY A 302 -16.27 5.92 1.49
C GLY A 302 -16.01 4.83 0.45
N ASP A 303 -14.87 4.15 0.52
CA ASP A 303 -14.52 3.04 -0.36
C ASP A 303 -15.42 1.82 -0.11
N ALA A 304 -15.64 1.47 1.16
CA ALA A 304 -16.51 0.36 1.53
C ALA A 304 -17.95 0.62 1.05
N LEU A 305 -18.51 1.81 1.30
CA LEU A 305 -19.83 2.19 0.82
C LEU A 305 -19.90 2.18 -0.71
N LEU A 306 -18.88 2.71 -1.38
CA LEU A 306 -18.81 2.71 -2.84
C LEU A 306 -18.86 1.27 -3.38
N VAL A 307 -18.02 0.38 -2.87
CA VAL A 307 -17.95 -1.02 -3.32
C VAL A 307 -19.25 -1.77 -3.02
N VAL A 308 -19.80 -1.62 -1.82
CA VAL A 308 -21.04 -2.31 -1.40
C VAL A 308 -22.24 -1.83 -2.23
N PHE A 309 -22.46 -0.52 -2.36
CA PHE A 309 -23.62 0.00 -3.09
C PHE A 309 -23.53 -0.15 -4.61
N THR A 310 -22.33 -0.36 -5.16
CA THR A 310 -22.12 -0.64 -6.60
C THR A 310 -21.92 -2.12 -6.90
N LEU A 311 -22.13 -3.00 -5.92
CA LEU A 311 -21.96 -4.45 -6.05
C LEU A 311 -20.58 -4.84 -6.62
N GLY A 312 -19.52 -4.15 -6.18
CA GLY A 312 -18.14 -4.40 -6.59
C GLY A 312 -17.66 -3.58 -7.80
N ILE A 313 -18.53 -3.00 -8.62
CA ILE A 313 -18.13 -2.20 -9.79
C ILE A 313 -17.26 -1.00 -9.36
N GLY A 314 -17.56 -0.44 -8.18
CA GLY A 314 -16.84 0.68 -7.58
C GLY A 314 -15.36 0.43 -7.29
N LEU A 315 -14.89 -0.82 -7.31
CA LEU A 315 -13.48 -1.17 -7.12
C LEU A 315 -12.55 -0.43 -8.09
N VAL A 316 -13.01 -0.19 -9.33
CA VAL A 316 -12.21 0.50 -10.35
C VAL A 316 -11.93 1.96 -10.03
N PHE A 317 -12.68 2.56 -9.11
CA PHE A 317 -12.48 3.94 -8.67
C PHE A 317 -11.55 4.07 -7.46
N LEU A 318 -11.17 2.95 -6.82
CA LEU A 318 -10.29 2.99 -5.65
C LEU A 318 -8.90 3.51 -6.01
N SER A 319 -8.37 3.15 -7.18
CA SER A 319 -7.08 3.67 -7.65
C SER A 319 -7.07 5.20 -7.73
N TYR A 320 -8.14 5.81 -8.27
CA TYR A 320 -8.31 7.26 -8.29
C TYR A 320 -8.46 7.87 -6.88
N ARG A 321 -9.30 7.28 -6.03
CA ARG A 321 -9.57 7.82 -4.69
C ARG A 321 -8.33 7.78 -3.80
N HIS A 322 -7.58 6.68 -3.83
CA HIS A 322 -6.36 6.49 -3.05
C HIS A 322 -5.25 7.39 -3.56
N TRP A 323 -5.08 7.51 -4.88
CA TRP A 323 -4.12 8.43 -5.48
C TRP A 323 -4.43 9.89 -5.12
N LYS A 324 -5.67 10.32 -5.32
CA LYS A 324 -6.14 11.66 -4.94
C LYS A 324 -5.89 11.93 -3.47
N PHE A 325 -6.25 10.98 -2.60
CA PHE A 325 -6.03 11.11 -1.16
C PHE A 325 -4.55 11.29 -0.83
N PHE A 326 -3.67 10.50 -1.44
CA PHE A 326 -2.24 10.62 -1.19
C PHE A 326 -1.68 11.97 -1.68
N MET A 327 -2.00 12.38 -2.91
CA MET A 327 -1.51 13.64 -3.47
C MET A 327 -2.05 14.88 -2.74
N THR A 328 -3.28 14.83 -2.22
CA THR A 328 -3.89 15.97 -1.50
C THR A 328 -3.31 16.16 -0.09
N HIS A 329 -2.69 15.13 0.48
CA HIS A 329 -2.11 15.19 1.82
C HIS A 329 -0.58 15.08 1.80
N LEU A 330 0.03 15.04 0.62
CA LEU A 330 1.48 15.03 0.45
C LEU A 330 1.94 16.47 0.23
N GLU A 331 2.90 16.91 1.04
CA GLU A 331 3.49 18.23 0.91
C GLU A 331 5.00 18.13 0.78
N ALA A 332 5.60 19.17 0.20
CA ALA A 332 7.04 19.33 0.13
C ALA A 332 7.45 20.75 0.51
N SER A 333 8.50 20.87 1.31
CA SER A 333 9.08 22.14 1.74
C SER A 333 10.59 22.14 1.54
N GLY A 334 11.15 23.28 1.17
CA GLY A 334 12.57 23.45 0.87
C GLY A 334 12.81 24.04 -0.51
N GLU A 335 14.07 24.33 -0.82
CA GLU A 335 14.47 24.92 -2.09
C GLU A 335 14.76 23.85 -3.14
N ILE A 336 14.25 24.04 -4.35
CA ILE A 336 14.58 23.20 -5.50
C ILE A 336 15.58 23.95 -6.39
N LEU A 337 16.84 23.51 -6.35
CA LEU A 337 17.89 24.04 -7.20
C LEU A 337 17.79 23.42 -8.61
N LEU A 338 16.99 24.08 -9.46
CA LEU A 338 16.69 23.62 -10.82
C LEU A 338 17.93 23.46 -11.71
N ASP A 339 18.93 24.31 -11.52
CA ASP A 339 20.16 24.32 -12.33
C ASP A 339 21.01 23.06 -12.13
N GLU A 340 20.84 22.36 -11.00
CA GLU A 340 21.56 21.14 -10.68
C GLU A 340 20.80 19.87 -11.10
N LEU A 341 19.55 20.01 -11.55
CA LEU A 341 18.71 18.89 -11.92
C LEU A 341 19.05 18.38 -13.31
N THR A 342 19.91 17.36 -13.33
CA THR A 342 20.27 16.62 -14.54
C THR A 342 19.48 15.31 -14.68
N GLN A 343 19.50 14.72 -15.88
CA GLN A 343 18.84 13.44 -16.09
C GLN A 343 19.45 12.32 -15.23
N SER A 344 18.62 11.41 -14.75
CA SER A 344 19.07 10.26 -13.96
C SER A 344 20.01 9.34 -14.75
N ARG A 345 21.17 9.05 -14.16
CA ARG A 345 22.18 8.12 -14.70
C ARG A 345 21.88 6.65 -14.38
N THR A 346 20.88 6.38 -13.56
CA THR A 346 20.53 5.01 -13.12
C THR A 346 20.10 4.14 -14.29
N ARG A 347 20.33 2.81 -14.24
CA ARG A 347 19.84 1.92 -15.32
C ARG A 347 18.31 1.87 -15.35
N THR A 348 17.72 2.13 -16.52
CA THR A 348 16.28 1.94 -16.77
C THR A 348 15.91 0.47 -16.64
N ALA A 349 14.82 0.17 -15.94
CA ALA A 349 14.26 -1.17 -15.96
C ALA A 349 13.61 -1.43 -17.34
N GLY A 350 14.01 -2.50 -18.02
CA GLY A 350 13.41 -2.92 -19.29
C GLY A 350 12.14 -3.77 -19.13
N HIS A 351 11.84 -4.23 -17.91
CA HIS A 351 10.70 -5.11 -17.62
C HIS A 351 9.96 -4.62 -16.37
N GLY A 352 8.63 -4.66 -16.42
CA GLY A 352 7.73 -4.17 -15.38
C GLY A 352 7.59 -5.09 -14.16
N GLU A 353 6.72 -4.67 -13.24
CA GLU A 353 6.53 -5.23 -11.90
C GLU A 353 5.52 -6.37 -11.85
N GLY A 354 5.59 -7.30 -12.80
CA GLY A 354 4.61 -8.37 -12.87
C GLY A 354 4.40 -9.21 -11.60
N LEU A 355 5.38 -9.17 -10.69
CA LEU A 355 5.35 -9.80 -9.37
C LEU A 355 4.31 -9.18 -8.44
N LEU A 356 4.01 -7.89 -8.58
CA LEU A 356 3.05 -7.18 -7.73
C LEU A 356 1.72 -6.93 -8.40
N ASP A 357 1.62 -6.83 -9.73
CA ASP A 357 0.30 -6.69 -10.37
C ASP A 357 -0.64 -7.86 -10.00
N ALA A 358 -0.13 -9.05 -9.70
CA ALA A 358 -0.94 -10.19 -9.21
C ALA A 358 -1.46 -10.02 -7.75
N PHE A 359 -0.89 -9.10 -6.97
CA PHE A 359 -1.16 -8.90 -5.54
C PHE A 359 -1.51 -7.43 -5.18
N ASP A 360 -1.44 -6.49 -6.13
CA ASP A 360 -1.56 -5.05 -5.90
C ASP A 360 -3.03 -4.61 -6.02
N MET A 361 -3.69 -4.53 -4.88
CA MET A 361 -4.93 -3.79 -4.69
C MET A 361 -4.58 -2.32 -4.47
N GLY A 362 -4.39 -1.58 -5.57
CA GLY A 362 -4.50 -0.12 -5.60
C GLY A 362 -3.23 0.67 -5.26
N ALA A 363 -2.54 1.11 -6.30
CA ALA A 363 -1.85 2.41 -6.43
C ALA A 363 -0.93 2.94 -5.29
N ILE A 364 -0.54 2.17 -4.28
CA ILE A 364 0.34 2.58 -3.17
C ILE A 364 1.46 1.57 -2.92
#